data_AF-A0AAJ3H967-F1
#
_entry.id   AF-A0AAJ3H967-F1
#
_cell.length_a   1.000
_cell.length_b   1.000
_cell.length_c   1.000
_cell.angle_alpha   90.00
_cell.angle_beta   90.00
_cell.angle_gamma   90.00
#
_symmetry.space_group_name_H-M   'P 1'
#
loop_
_entity.id
_entity.type
_entity.pdbx_description
1 polymer ?
#
loop_
_entity_poly.entity_id
_entity_poly.type
_entity_poly.pdbx_seq_one_letter_code
_entity_poly.pdbx_strand_id
1 'polypeptide(L)'
;MTTQTLDLATASEGYRHLLARRCWLLALLGGALMCAILVDLASGPSGMGLGALLDGLLHPAHLSATDQVIIWNVRLPYALMAVLVGCALSLAGAEMQAILNNPLASPFTLGVSSAAALGASLVIVFPVTTLWVSANTAISISAFVFAAASVFLLQAMSRLRGAGVESLVLFGIALVFSCNAVVALLQLVATEDVLQQLVFWTLGSVTRANWDKLGILALVVAVVMPFSFAAAPRLTLLRMGEDRAQSFGVDVKRLRFFSLLRISLLSATAVAFVGTIGFIGLVGPHIARILVGEDQRFLLPASALVGALLLSLSSIASKLIMPGVIVPVGIVTALVGVPIFVLLVFKRGRQL
;
A
#
# COMPACT_ATOMS: atom_id res chain seq x y z
N MET A 1 45.54 -6.72 -25.56
CA MET A 1 44.94 -5.48 -25.00
C MET A 1 43.70 -5.02 -25.76
N THR A 2 43.53 -5.33 -27.05
CA THR A 2 42.39 -4.89 -27.89
C THR A 2 41.11 -5.75 -27.76
N THR A 3 41.20 -6.99 -27.29
CA THR A 3 40.03 -7.88 -27.09
C THR A 3 39.30 -7.60 -25.77
N GLN A 4 40.02 -7.20 -24.72
CA GLN A 4 39.45 -6.90 -23.39
C GLN A 4 38.69 -5.56 -23.36
N THR A 5 39.09 -4.60 -24.21
CA THR A 5 38.42 -3.29 -24.33
C THR A 5 37.12 -3.36 -25.12
N LEU A 6 37.02 -4.25 -26.11
CA LEU A 6 35.78 -4.53 -26.85
C LEU A 6 34.70 -5.14 -25.95
N ASP A 7 35.10 -5.99 -25.01
CA ASP A 7 34.20 -6.68 -24.07
C ASP A 7 33.62 -5.76 -22.98
N LEU A 8 34.41 -4.76 -22.54
CA LEU A 8 33.93 -3.74 -21.61
C LEU A 8 32.99 -2.72 -22.26
N ALA A 9 33.24 -2.36 -23.52
CA ALA A 9 32.40 -1.45 -24.27
C ALA A 9 31.00 -2.05 -24.50
N THR A 10 30.93 -3.31 -24.96
CA THR A 10 29.66 -4.03 -25.16
C THR A 10 28.91 -4.25 -23.85
N ALA A 11 29.61 -4.58 -22.75
CA ALA A 11 29.00 -4.68 -21.43
C ALA A 11 28.42 -3.34 -20.94
N SER A 12 29.12 -2.23 -21.19
CA SER A 12 28.66 -0.88 -20.84
C SER A 12 27.43 -0.46 -21.64
N GLU A 13 27.38 -0.77 -22.93
CA GLU A 13 26.21 -0.52 -23.79
C GLU A 13 25.01 -1.36 -23.35
N GLY A 14 25.22 -2.65 -23.07
CA GLY A 14 24.17 -3.53 -22.54
C GLY A 14 23.60 -3.02 -21.21
N TYR A 15 24.46 -2.53 -20.31
CA TYR A 15 24.03 -1.92 -19.06
C TYR A 15 23.23 -0.63 -19.28
N ARG A 16 23.67 0.25 -20.19
CA ARG A 16 22.93 1.47 -20.56
C ARG A 16 21.55 1.15 -21.14
N HIS A 17 21.44 0.16 -22.02
CA HIS A 17 20.16 -0.30 -22.57
C HIS A 17 19.22 -0.84 -21.48
N LEU A 18 19.76 -1.61 -20.52
CA LEU A 18 18.98 -2.10 -19.38
C LEU A 18 18.44 -0.95 -18.52
N LEU A 19 19.28 0.04 -18.21
CA LEU A 19 18.87 1.23 -17.46
C LEU A 19 17.82 2.04 -18.22
N ALA A 20 18.03 2.29 -19.50
CA ALA A 20 17.07 3.02 -20.35
C ALA A 20 15.72 2.31 -20.39
N ARG A 21 15.71 0.97 -20.54
CA ARG A 21 14.48 0.17 -20.49
C ARG A 21 13.75 0.31 -19.15
N ARG A 22 14.47 0.25 -18.02
CA ARG A 22 13.87 0.40 -16.69
C ARG A 22 13.28 1.79 -16.49
N CYS A 23 13.99 2.85 -16.91
CA CYS A 23 13.48 4.21 -16.85
C CYS A 23 12.24 4.39 -17.74
N TRP A 24 12.24 3.80 -18.95
CA TRP A 24 11.09 3.84 -19.84
C TRP A 24 9.87 3.11 -19.26
N LEU A 25 10.07 1.95 -18.60
CA LEU A 25 9.01 1.24 -17.90
C LEU A 25 8.42 2.06 -16.74
N LEU A 26 9.25 2.78 -15.99
CA LEU A 26 8.77 3.69 -14.93
C LEU A 26 7.96 4.84 -15.53
N ALA A 27 8.39 5.42 -16.64
CA ALA A 27 7.64 6.46 -17.35
C ALA A 27 6.30 5.94 -17.88
N LEU A 28 6.27 4.73 -18.43
CA LEU A 28 5.05 4.06 -18.89
C LEU A 28 4.07 3.82 -17.72
N LEU A 29 4.56 3.35 -16.57
CA LEU A 29 3.74 3.18 -15.36
C LEU A 29 3.19 4.52 -14.86
N GLY A 30 3.99 5.59 -14.90
CA GLY A 30 3.54 6.95 -14.57
C GLY A 30 2.44 7.45 -15.52
N GLY A 31 2.60 7.24 -16.83
CA GLY A 31 1.58 7.57 -17.83
C GLY A 31 0.29 6.77 -17.63
N ALA A 32 0.39 5.47 -17.40
CA ALA A 32 -0.76 4.60 -17.13
C ALA A 32 -1.50 5.01 -15.85
N LEU A 33 -0.78 5.37 -14.80
CA LEU A 33 -1.35 5.90 -13.56
C LEU A 33 -2.10 7.21 -13.80
N MET A 34 -1.53 8.11 -14.61
CA MET A 34 -2.20 9.37 -14.93
C MET A 34 -3.48 9.16 -15.72
N CYS A 35 -3.48 8.24 -16.69
CA CYS A 35 -4.70 7.82 -17.38
C CYS A 35 -5.72 7.23 -16.41
N ALA A 36 -5.30 6.37 -15.48
CA ALA A 36 -6.19 5.78 -14.47
C ALA A 36 -6.81 6.86 -13.57
N ILE A 37 -6.05 7.87 -13.14
CA ILE A 37 -6.59 8.98 -12.34
C ILE A 37 -7.65 9.75 -13.13
N LEU A 38 -7.41 10.06 -14.41
CA LEU A 38 -8.40 10.77 -15.25
C LEU A 38 -9.68 9.93 -15.45
N VAL A 39 -9.54 8.62 -15.66
CA VAL A 39 -10.69 7.70 -15.74
C VAL A 39 -11.42 7.60 -14.41
N ASP A 40 -10.71 7.55 -13.29
CA ASP A 40 -11.29 7.50 -11.94
C ASP A 40 -12.09 8.77 -11.63
N LEU A 41 -11.56 9.93 -12.01
CA LEU A 41 -12.26 11.21 -11.91
C LEU A 41 -13.51 11.25 -12.81
N ALA A 42 -13.45 10.69 -14.02
CA ALA A 42 -14.63 10.64 -14.89
C ALA A 42 -15.67 9.61 -14.43
N SER A 43 -15.23 8.56 -13.73
CA SER A 43 -16.11 7.50 -13.21
C SER A 43 -16.94 7.96 -12.00
N GLY A 44 -18.26 7.73 -12.04
CA GLY A 44 -19.12 7.95 -10.89
C GLY A 44 -20.61 8.11 -11.25
N PRO A 45 -21.50 8.07 -10.23
CA PRO A 45 -22.95 8.02 -10.45
C PRO A 45 -23.55 9.29 -11.07
N SER A 46 -22.85 10.43 -11.00
CA SER A 46 -23.39 11.71 -11.49
C SER A 46 -23.43 11.84 -13.02
N GLY A 47 -22.99 10.83 -13.77
CA GLY A 47 -23.05 10.84 -15.25
C GLY A 47 -22.14 11.86 -15.94
N MET A 48 -21.33 12.62 -15.20
CA MET A 48 -20.36 13.56 -15.76
C MET A 48 -19.33 12.84 -16.63
N GLY A 49 -19.39 13.09 -17.94
CA GLY A 49 -18.42 12.59 -18.91
C GLY A 49 -17.05 13.26 -18.80
N LEU A 50 -16.05 12.63 -19.43
CA LEU A 50 -14.64 13.07 -19.35
C LEU A 50 -14.42 14.50 -19.91
N GLY A 51 -15.18 14.89 -20.94
CA GLY A 51 -15.12 16.24 -21.52
C GLY A 51 -15.64 17.33 -20.57
N ALA A 52 -16.77 17.09 -19.90
CA ALA A 52 -17.33 18.01 -18.92
C ALA A 52 -16.43 18.15 -17.68
N LEU A 53 -15.76 17.06 -17.29
CA LEU A 53 -14.77 17.08 -16.21
C LEU A 53 -13.55 17.92 -16.57
N LEU A 54 -13.00 17.75 -17.78
CA LEU A 54 -11.83 18.50 -18.24
C LEU A 54 -12.15 19.99 -18.42
N ASP A 55 -13.30 20.31 -19.02
CA ASP A 55 -13.74 21.71 -19.12
C ASP A 55 -13.98 22.29 -17.72
N GLY A 56 -14.58 21.52 -16.82
CA GLY A 56 -14.78 21.94 -15.44
C GLY A 56 -13.49 22.17 -14.64
N LEU A 57 -12.44 21.41 -14.90
CA LEU A 57 -11.11 21.61 -14.30
C LEU A 57 -10.41 22.86 -14.81
N LEU A 58 -10.59 23.21 -16.09
CA LEU A 58 -9.98 24.38 -16.74
C LEU A 58 -10.78 25.65 -16.52
N HIS A 59 -12.11 25.54 -16.52
CA HIS A 59 -13.08 26.62 -16.35
C HIS A 59 -14.09 26.27 -15.24
N PRO A 60 -13.69 26.30 -13.95
CA PRO A 60 -14.58 25.94 -12.85
C PRO A 60 -15.89 26.75 -12.82
N ALA A 61 -15.86 27.98 -13.32
CA ALA A 61 -17.03 28.88 -13.41
C ALA A 61 -18.15 28.36 -14.32
N HIS A 62 -17.88 27.43 -15.25
CA HIS A 62 -18.89 26.83 -16.13
C HIS A 62 -19.65 25.68 -15.47
N LEU A 63 -19.16 25.16 -14.34
CA LEU A 63 -19.80 24.07 -13.62
C LEU A 63 -20.90 24.58 -12.69
N SER A 64 -21.94 23.76 -12.51
CA SER A 64 -22.89 23.97 -11.42
C SER A 64 -22.18 23.89 -10.07
N ALA A 65 -22.71 24.57 -9.04
CA ALA A 65 -22.17 24.48 -7.69
C ALA A 65 -22.10 23.03 -7.17
N THR A 66 -23.08 22.19 -7.55
CA THR A 66 -23.11 20.77 -7.21
C THR A 66 -21.98 20.00 -7.88
N ASP A 67 -21.71 20.24 -9.17
CA ASP A 67 -20.63 19.55 -9.89
C ASP A 67 -19.26 19.96 -9.36
N GLN A 68 -19.07 21.22 -8.98
CA GLN A 68 -17.85 21.67 -8.30
C GLN A 68 -17.63 20.92 -6.98
N VAL A 69 -18.68 20.77 -6.15
CA VAL A 69 -18.56 20.01 -4.90
C VAL A 69 -18.23 18.54 -5.19
N ILE A 70 -18.88 17.93 -6.18
CA ILE A 70 -18.62 16.54 -6.57
C ILE A 70 -17.18 16.35 -7.02
N ILE A 71 -16.64 17.24 -7.86
CA ILE A 71 -15.28 17.10 -8.37
C ILE A 71 -14.26 17.32 -7.23
N TRP A 72 -14.33 18.45 -6.52
CA TRP A 72 -13.29 18.83 -5.56
C TRP A 72 -13.41 18.17 -4.19
N ASN A 73 -14.61 17.89 -3.70
CA ASN A 73 -14.79 17.36 -2.33
C ASN A 73 -15.12 15.87 -2.29
N VAL A 74 -15.38 15.23 -3.44
CA VAL A 74 -15.70 13.80 -3.50
C VAL A 74 -14.73 13.07 -4.43
N ARG A 75 -14.76 13.33 -5.74
CA ARG A 75 -14.03 12.55 -6.73
C ARG A 75 -12.51 12.70 -6.62
N LEU A 76 -12.02 13.94 -6.50
CA LEU A 76 -10.59 14.22 -6.44
C LEU A 76 -9.94 13.66 -5.16
N PRO A 77 -10.51 13.86 -3.94
CA PRO A 77 -9.99 13.23 -2.73
C PRO A 77 -9.97 11.70 -2.81
N TYR A 78 -10.99 11.08 -3.41
CA TYR A 78 -11.07 9.61 -3.51
C TYR A 78 -10.00 9.06 -4.44
N ALA A 79 -9.84 9.66 -5.63
CA ALA A 79 -8.84 9.25 -6.61
C ALA A 79 -7.42 9.44 -6.08
N LEU A 80 -7.12 10.60 -5.48
CA LEU A 80 -5.80 10.87 -4.91
C LEU A 80 -5.51 10.00 -3.69
N MET A 81 -6.53 9.69 -2.87
CA MET A 81 -6.37 8.74 -1.76
C MET A 81 -6.03 7.34 -2.27
N ALA A 82 -6.70 6.87 -3.34
CA ALA A 82 -6.38 5.58 -3.95
C ALA A 82 -4.91 5.53 -4.44
N VAL A 83 -4.41 6.61 -5.03
CA VAL A 83 -3.01 6.72 -5.46
C VAL A 83 -2.06 6.64 -4.26
N LEU A 84 -2.27 7.46 -3.24
CA LEU A 84 -1.37 7.56 -2.09
C LEU A 84 -1.38 6.28 -1.24
N VAL A 85 -2.56 5.71 -0.99
CA VAL A 85 -2.68 4.43 -0.26
C VAL A 85 -2.03 3.31 -1.07
N GLY A 86 -2.28 3.24 -2.38
CA GLY A 86 -1.69 2.23 -3.24
C GLY A 86 -0.16 2.29 -3.24
N CYS A 87 0.37 3.50 -3.35
CA CYS A 87 1.80 3.79 -3.22
C CYS A 87 2.34 3.36 -1.86
N ALA A 88 1.72 3.81 -0.76
CA ALA A 88 2.17 3.54 0.61
C ALA A 88 2.18 2.04 0.94
N LEU A 89 1.08 1.34 0.66
CA LEU A 89 0.95 -0.09 0.95
C LEU A 89 1.90 -0.94 0.11
N SER A 90 2.07 -0.60 -1.17
CA SER A 90 2.98 -1.32 -2.06
C SER A 90 4.46 -1.05 -1.78
N LEU A 91 4.81 0.19 -1.41
CA LEU A 91 6.17 0.52 -0.97
C LEU A 91 6.52 -0.19 0.35
N ALA A 92 5.61 -0.15 1.33
CA ALA A 92 5.75 -0.89 2.58
C ALA A 92 5.85 -2.41 2.35
N GLY A 93 5.07 -2.94 1.40
CA GLY A 93 5.16 -4.31 0.93
C GLY A 93 6.54 -4.68 0.40
N ALA A 94 7.09 -3.88 -0.52
CA ALA A 94 8.40 -4.12 -1.11
C ALA A 94 9.52 -4.10 -0.07
N GLU A 95 9.49 -3.14 0.85
CA GLU A 95 10.44 -3.09 1.97
C GLU A 95 10.30 -4.30 2.90
N MET A 96 9.07 -4.71 3.23
CA MET A 96 8.81 -5.88 4.07
C MET A 96 9.38 -7.16 3.44
N GLN A 97 9.13 -7.36 2.15
CA GLN A 97 9.69 -8.49 1.40
C GLN A 97 11.23 -8.44 1.36
N ALA A 98 11.82 -7.24 1.28
CA ALA A 98 13.25 -7.07 1.27
C ALA A 98 13.90 -7.46 2.60
N ILE A 99 13.38 -6.97 3.73
CA ILE A 99 13.98 -7.18 5.05
C ILE A 99 13.78 -8.58 5.62
N LEU A 100 12.68 -9.23 5.25
CA LEU A 100 12.39 -10.62 5.63
C LEU A 100 12.92 -11.61 4.60
N ASN A 101 13.47 -11.14 3.48
CA ASN A 101 13.87 -11.98 2.36
C ASN A 101 12.79 -12.98 1.92
N ASN A 102 11.52 -12.57 2.03
CA ASN A 102 10.37 -13.42 1.77
C ASN A 102 9.41 -12.71 0.81
N PRO A 103 9.22 -13.21 -0.43
CA PRO A 103 8.36 -12.55 -1.43
C PRO A 103 6.87 -12.60 -1.07
N LEU A 104 6.47 -13.40 -0.07
CA LEU A 104 5.10 -13.51 0.43
C LEU A 104 4.82 -12.58 1.62
N ALA A 105 5.84 -11.90 2.12
CA ALA A 105 5.69 -11.00 3.26
C ALA A 105 4.99 -9.70 2.84
N SER A 106 4.10 -9.22 3.70
CA SER A 106 3.45 -7.92 3.57
C SER A 106 3.00 -7.41 4.95
N PRO A 107 2.77 -6.09 5.11
CA PRO A 107 2.19 -5.57 6.35
C PRO A 107 0.85 -6.21 6.69
N PHE A 108 0.05 -6.52 5.67
CA PHE A 108 -1.25 -7.16 5.82
C PHE A 108 -1.12 -8.58 6.41
N THR A 109 -0.22 -9.39 5.87
CA THR A 109 -0.01 -10.78 6.31
C THR A 109 0.67 -10.90 7.67
N LEU A 110 1.31 -9.83 8.16
CA LEU A 110 1.97 -9.78 9.46
C LEU A 110 1.13 -9.10 10.55
N GLY A 111 -0.16 -8.89 10.30
CA GLY A 111 -1.11 -8.47 11.34
C GLY A 111 -1.26 -6.98 11.54
N VAL A 112 -0.60 -6.13 10.75
CA VAL A 112 -0.77 -4.66 10.86
C VAL A 112 -2.21 -4.25 10.58
N SER A 113 -2.81 -4.83 9.54
CA SER A 113 -4.20 -4.57 9.17
C SER A 113 -5.19 -5.12 10.21
N SER A 114 -4.97 -6.34 10.73
CA SER A 114 -5.81 -6.91 11.78
C SER A 114 -5.74 -6.13 13.09
N ALA A 115 -4.55 -5.65 13.47
CA ALA A 115 -4.39 -4.79 14.64
C ALA A 115 -5.11 -3.44 14.45
N ALA A 116 -4.99 -2.81 13.27
CA ALA A 116 -5.74 -1.60 12.95
C ALA A 116 -7.26 -1.81 13.05
N ALA A 117 -7.75 -2.94 12.52
CA ALA A 117 -9.15 -3.33 12.62
C ALA A 117 -9.60 -3.51 14.06
N LEU A 118 -8.79 -4.15 14.90
CA LEU A 118 -9.06 -4.26 16.34
C LEU A 118 -9.15 -2.87 17.00
N GLY A 119 -8.17 -1.99 16.76
CA GLY A 119 -8.16 -0.64 17.33
C GLY A 119 -9.37 0.19 16.89
N ALA A 120 -9.73 0.15 15.61
CA ALA A 120 -10.95 0.76 15.10
C ALA A 120 -12.21 0.17 15.75
N SER A 121 -12.26 -1.16 15.86
CA SER A 121 -13.43 -1.87 16.38
C SER A 121 -13.69 -1.54 17.85
N LEU A 122 -12.63 -1.41 18.66
CA LEU A 122 -12.76 -1.00 20.06
C LEU A 122 -13.41 0.38 20.20
N VAL A 123 -13.03 1.35 19.37
CA VAL A 123 -13.63 2.70 19.41
C VAL A 123 -15.03 2.72 18.81
N ILE A 124 -15.32 1.86 17.83
CA ILE A 124 -16.67 1.75 17.24
C ILE A 124 -17.65 1.15 18.26
N VAL A 125 -17.26 0.10 18.99
CA VAL A 125 -18.11 -0.55 20.01
C VAL A 125 -18.17 0.25 21.31
N PHE A 126 -17.05 0.82 21.74
CA PHE A 126 -16.95 1.63 22.96
C PHE A 126 -16.56 3.07 22.59
N PRO A 127 -17.50 3.87 22.05
CA PRO A 127 -17.21 5.21 21.57
C PRO A 127 -16.73 6.12 22.69
N VAL A 128 -15.47 6.54 22.58
CA VAL A 128 -14.86 7.55 23.46
C VAL A 128 -15.08 8.92 22.83
N THR A 129 -16.24 9.53 23.05
CA THR A 129 -16.49 10.91 22.63
C THR A 129 -15.90 11.86 23.66
N THR A 130 -14.84 12.59 23.28
CA THR A 130 -14.36 13.75 24.03
C THR A 130 -14.84 15.03 23.34
N LEU A 131 -14.98 16.14 24.07
CA LEU A 131 -15.43 17.43 23.52
C LEU A 131 -14.59 17.93 22.32
N TRP A 132 -13.38 17.41 22.12
CA TRP A 132 -12.38 17.94 21.20
C TRP A 132 -12.07 17.03 20.00
N VAL A 133 -12.56 15.79 19.99
CA VAL A 133 -12.20 14.79 18.97
C VAL A 133 -13.46 14.16 18.38
N SER A 134 -13.64 14.32 17.06
CA SER A 134 -14.73 13.66 16.34
C SER A 134 -14.62 12.13 16.41
N ALA A 135 -15.75 11.42 16.37
CA ALA A 135 -15.76 9.95 16.38
C ALA A 135 -14.89 9.35 15.25
N ASN A 136 -14.96 9.89 14.05
CA ASN A 136 -14.14 9.44 12.90
C ASN A 136 -12.63 9.63 13.12
N THR A 137 -12.25 10.73 13.77
CA THR A 137 -10.86 11.01 14.13
C THR A 137 -10.39 10.04 15.21
N ALA A 138 -11.21 9.78 16.23
CA ALA A 138 -10.90 8.82 17.30
C ALA A 138 -10.68 7.40 16.74
N ILE A 139 -11.54 6.95 15.81
CA ILE A 139 -11.39 5.66 15.13
C ILE A 139 -10.06 5.61 14.37
N SER A 140 -9.74 6.66 13.61
CA SER A 140 -8.50 6.73 12.81
C SER A 140 -7.25 6.72 13.71
N ILE A 141 -7.26 7.46 14.82
CA ILE A 141 -6.17 7.49 15.79
C ILE A 141 -5.97 6.11 16.43
N SER A 142 -7.05 5.47 16.91
CA SER A 142 -6.96 4.15 17.54
C SER A 142 -6.47 3.09 16.55
N ALA A 143 -6.99 3.08 15.32
CA ALA A 143 -6.53 2.20 14.26
C ALA A 143 -5.03 2.40 13.97
N PHE A 144 -4.57 3.65 13.89
CA PHE A 144 -3.16 3.96 13.70
C PHE A 144 -2.29 3.47 14.87
N VAL A 145 -2.72 3.71 16.12
CA VAL A 145 -1.97 3.31 17.32
C VAL A 145 -1.83 1.79 17.39
N PHE A 146 -2.91 1.03 17.18
CA PHE A 146 -2.84 -0.43 17.19
C PHE A 146 -2.01 -0.98 16.01
N ALA A 147 -2.15 -0.39 14.82
CA ALA A 147 -1.33 -0.74 13.67
C ALA A 147 0.16 -0.51 13.94
N ALA A 148 0.53 0.66 14.46
CA ALA A 148 1.90 0.98 14.82
C ALA A 148 2.42 0.06 15.93
N ALA A 149 1.61 -0.20 16.95
CA ALA A 149 1.94 -1.13 18.04
C ALA A 149 2.26 -2.53 17.53
N SER A 150 1.50 -3.04 16.56
CA SER A 150 1.76 -4.36 15.95
C SER A 150 3.16 -4.46 15.32
N VAL A 151 3.61 -3.41 14.64
CA VAL A 151 4.95 -3.35 14.04
C VAL A 151 6.03 -3.24 15.11
N PHE A 152 5.78 -2.49 16.20
CA PHE A 152 6.71 -2.46 17.33
C PHE A 152 6.79 -3.82 18.04
N LEU A 153 5.70 -4.57 18.13
CA LEU A 153 5.70 -5.94 18.65
C LEU A 153 6.51 -6.87 17.75
N LEU A 154 6.32 -6.80 16.42
CA LEU A 154 7.17 -7.53 15.46
C LEU A 154 8.65 -7.17 15.61
N GLN A 155 8.94 -5.88 15.78
CA GLN A 155 10.29 -5.39 16.01
C GLN A 155 10.87 -5.92 17.34
N ALA A 156 10.10 -5.97 18.41
CA ALA A 156 10.52 -6.54 19.69
C ALA A 156 10.82 -8.03 19.54
N MET A 157 9.96 -8.78 18.85
CA MET A 157 10.18 -10.20 18.55
C MET A 157 11.44 -10.43 17.71
N SER A 158 11.74 -9.56 16.73
CA SER A 158 12.95 -9.69 15.90
C SER A 158 14.26 -9.55 16.68
N ARG A 159 14.22 -9.02 17.90
CA ARG A 159 15.40 -8.81 18.76
C ARG A 159 15.65 -9.98 19.71
N LEU A 160 14.69 -10.90 19.87
CA LEU A 160 14.87 -12.08 20.70
C LEU A 160 15.95 -12.98 20.09
N ARG A 161 16.88 -13.48 20.93
CA ARG A 161 17.95 -14.36 20.46
C ARG A 161 17.34 -15.61 19.82
N GLY A 162 17.75 -15.90 18.58
CA GLY A 162 17.26 -17.04 17.81
C GLY A 162 15.97 -16.79 17.02
N ALA A 163 15.39 -15.58 17.06
CA ALA A 163 14.24 -15.25 16.22
C ALA A 163 14.66 -15.10 14.75
N GLY A 164 14.43 -16.16 13.97
CA GLY A 164 14.59 -16.14 12.52
C GLY A 164 13.42 -15.44 11.82
N VAL A 165 13.50 -15.34 10.50
CA VAL A 165 12.40 -14.86 9.64
C VAL A 165 11.14 -15.69 9.85
N GLU A 166 11.27 -17.01 10.02
CA GLU A 166 10.15 -17.92 10.25
C GLU A 166 9.39 -17.61 11.54
N SER A 167 10.11 -17.32 12.64
CA SER A 167 9.52 -16.93 13.92
C SER A 167 8.71 -15.63 13.80
N LEU A 168 9.20 -14.67 13.01
CA LEU A 168 8.48 -13.41 12.75
C LEU A 168 7.21 -13.63 11.95
N VAL A 169 7.25 -14.51 10.94
CA VAL A 169 6.07 -14.87 10.15
C VAL A 169 5.04 -15.58 11.04
N LEU A 170 5.46 -16.55 11.85
CA LEU A 170 4.56 -17.27 12.75
C LEU A 170 3.93 -16.33 13.80
N PHE A 171 4.72 -15.42 14.37
CA PHE A 171 4.20 -14.40 15.28
C PHE A 171 3.19 -13.48 14.59
N GLY A 172 3.46 -13.05 13.36
CA GLY A 172 2.53 -12.26 12.56
C GLY A 172 1.21 -12.99 12.32
N ILE A 173 1.26 -14.28 11.99
CA ILE A 173 0.06 -15.14 11.83
C ILE A 173 -0.71 -15.24 13.15
N ALA A 174 -0.01 -15.49 14.26
CA ALA A 174 -0.65 -15.53 15.58
C ALA A 174 -1.34 -14.20 15.92
N LEU A 175 -0.68 -13.08 15.64
CA LEU A 175 -1.24 -11.74 15.85
C LEU A 175 -2.50 -11.50 15.01
N VAL A 176 -2.50 -11.90 13.74
CA VAL A 176 -3.69 -11.84 12.87
C VAL A 176 -4.87 -12.59 13.51
N PHE A 177 -4.66 -13.84 13.91
CA PHE A 177 -5.72 -14.65 14.51
C PHE A 177 -6.21 -14.09 15.84
N SER A 178 -5.30 -13.63 16.71
CA SER A 178 -5.68 -13.00 17.98
C SER A 178 -6.51 -11.73 17.78
N CYS A 179 -6.08 -10.82 16.91
CA CYS A 179 -6.84 -9.61 16.62
C CYS A 179 -8.21 -9.92 16.01
N ASN A 180 -8.27 -10.84 15.05
CA ASN A 180 -9.53 -11.23 14.42
C ASN A 180 -10.50 -11.90 15.40
N ALA A 181 -10.00 -12.73 16.33
CA ALA A 181 -10.82 -13.34 17.37
C ALA A 181 -11.45 -12.28 18.29
N VAL A 182 -10.69 -11.27 18.70
CA VAL A 182 -11.23 -10.17 19.51
C VAL A 182 -12.23 -9.33 18.72
N VAL A 183 -11.94 -9.02 17.45
CA VAL A 183 -12.91 -8.34 16.56
C VAL A 183 -14.20 -9.14 16.44
N ALA A 184 -14.14 -10.47 16.31
CA ALA A 184 -15.33 -11.32 16.25
C ALA A 184 -16.13 -11.30 17.56
N LEU A 185 -15.46 -11.29 18.73
CA LEU A 185 -16.13 -11.11 20.02
C LEU A 185 -16.83 -9.75 20.12
N LEU A 186 -16.19 -8.68 19.63
CA LEU A 186 -16.79 -7.35 19.58
C LEU A 186 -18.02 -7.30 18.66
N GLN A 187 -17.98 -8.01 17.54
CA GLN A 187 -19.12 -8.14 16.63
C GLN A 187 -20.30 -8.87 17.27
N LEU A 188 -20.04 -9.86 18.14
CA LEU A 188 -21.09 -10.64 18.81
C LEU A 188 -21.88 -9.82 19.84
N VAL A 189 -21.22 -8.85 20.48
CA VAL A 189 -21.86 -7.99 21.50
C VAL A 189 -22.36 -6.65 20.94
N ALA A 190 -22.07 -6.34 19.67
CA ALA A 190 -22.45 -5.10 19.02
C ALA A 190 -23.94 -5.08 18.63
N THR A 191 -24.55 -3.90 18.65
CA THR A 191 -25.88 -3.67 18.06
C THR A 191 -25.81 -3.73 16.53
N GLU A 192 -26.95 -3.87 15.85
CA GLU A 192 -27.02 -4.00 14.39
C GLU A 192 -26.31 -2.86 13.64
N ASP A 193 -26.53 -1.61 14.06
CA ASP A 193 -25.89 -0.43 13.45
C ASP A 193 -24.37 -0.42 13.64
N VAL A 194 -23.91 -0.77 14.85
CA VAL A 194 -22.48 -0.83 15.20
C VAL A 194 -21.81 -1.98 14.43
N LEU A 195 -22.47 -3.14 14.35
CA LEU A 195 -22.00 -4.29 13.57
C LEU A 195 -21.86 -3.92 12.09
N GLN A 196 -22.85 -3.24 11.51
CA GLN A 196 -22.78 -2.76 10.14
C GLN A 196 -21.58 -1.82 9.93
N GLN A 197 -21.35 -0.88 10.87
CA GLN A 197 -20.21 0.03 10.82
C GLN A 197 -18.87 -0.73 10.91
N LEU A 198 -18.75 -1.73 11.79
CA LEU A 198 -17.57 -2.60 11.91
C LEU A 198 -17.27 -3.33 10.60
N VAL A 199 -18.29 -3.93 9.99
CA VAL A 199 -18.16 -4.65 8.72
C VAL A 199 -17.71 -3.69 7.61
N PHE A 200 -18.37 -2.54 7.42
CA PHE A 200 -17.96 -1.58 6.39
C PHE A 200 -16.59 -0.94 6.64
N TRP A 201 -16.15 -0.83 7.90
CA TRP A 201 -14.81 -0.37 8.21
C TRP A 201 -13.76 -1.41 7.76
N THR A 202 -13.95 -2.67 8.15
CA THR A 202 -13.04 -3.78 7.82
C THR A 202 -13.04 -4.17 6.33
N LEU A 203 -14.08 -3.82 5.57
CA LEU A 203 -14.06 -4.03 4.12
C LEU A 203 -13.14 -3.08 3.35
N GLY A 204 -12.67 -1.98 3.97
CA GLY A 204 -11.77 -1.04 3.32
C GLY A 204 -12.43 -0.20 2.21
N SER A 205 -12.37 1.13 2.30
CA SER A 205 -12.96 2.02 1.29
C SER A 205 -12.24 3.36 1.20
N VAL A 206 -12.01 3.81 -0.05
CA VAL A 206 -11.50 5.15 -0.38
C VAL A 206 -12.57 6.23 -0.20
N THR A 207 -13.85 5.86 -0.06
CA THR A 207 -14.95 6.83 0.16
C THR A 207 -14.85 7.58 1.49
N ARG A 208 -14.00 7.11 2.41
CA ARG A 208 -13.69 7.77 3.68
C ARG A 208 -12.67 8.90 3.57
N ALA A 209 -12.15 9.17 2.36
CA ALA A 209 -11.16 10.19 2.13
C ALA A 209 -11.76 11.61 2.22
N ASN A 210 -10.95 12.52 2.73
CA ASN A 210 -11.17 13.96 2.73
C ASN A 210 -9.80 14.65 2.56
N TRP A 211 -9.79 15.96 2.38
CA TRP A 211 -8.56 16.73 2.18
C TRP A 211 -7.59 16.65 3.37
N ASP A 212 -8.10 16.60 4.61
CA ASP A 212 -7.26 16.51 5.80
C ASP A 212 -6.47 15.20 5.85
N LYS A 213 -7.16 14.06 5.71
CA LYS A 213 -6.55 12.73 5.65
C LYS A 213 -5.60 12.62 4.47
N LEU A 214 -5.98 13.18 3.32
CA LEU A 214 -5.16 13.20 2.12
C LEU A 214 -3.85 13.97 2.36
N GLY A 215 -3.92 15.17 2.93
CA GLY A 215 -2.77 15.99 3.27
C GLY A 215 -1.81 15.30 4.25
N ILE A 216 -2.36 14.66 5.29
CA ILE A 216 -1.56 13.89 6.25
C ILE A 216 -0.85 12.71 5.58
N LEU A 217 -1.57 11.90 4.79
CA LEU A 217 -0.97 10.75 4.11
C LEU A 217 0.05 11.20 3.05
N ALA A 218 -0.23 12.28 2.32
CA ALA A 218 0.68 12.86 1.35
C ALA A 218 1.99 13.30 2.02
N LEU A 219 1.90 13.97 3.18
CA LEU A 219 3.06 14.36 3.97
C LEU A 219 3.86 13.14 4.44
N VAL A 220 3.18 12.11 4.98
CA VAL A 220 3.85 10.88 5.42
C VAL A 220 4.57 10.20 4.24
N VAL A 221 3.93 10.06 3.09
CA VAL A 221 4.54 9.48 1.89
C VAL A 221 5.71 10.34 1.40
N ALA A 222 5.54 11.66 1.32
CA ALA A 222 6.58 12.59 0.86
C ALA A 222 7.82 12.57 1.77
N VAL A 223 7.63 12.43 3.09
CA VAL A 223 8.74 12.33 4.05
C VAL A 223 9.38 10.95 4.01
N VAL A 224 8.59 9.87 4.00
CA VAL A 224 9.13 8.49 4.12
C VAL A 224 9.77 7.98 2.84
N MET A 225 9.19 8.28 1.68
CA MET A 225 9.62 7.74 0.38
C MET A 225 11.11 8.05 0.05
N PRO A 226 11.64 9.27 0.27
CA PRO A 226 13.08 9.54 0.09
C PRO A 226 13.98 8.64 0.94
N PHE A 227 13.60 8.36 2.20
CA PHE A 227 14.37 7.46 3.06
C PHE A 227 14.30 6.00 2.59
N SER A 228 13.16 5.57 2.04
CA SER A 228 13.02 4.25 1.39
C SER A 228 13.99 4.12 0.21
N PHE A 229 14.04 5.14 -0.66
CA PHE A 229 14.93 5.14 -1.82
C PHE A 229 16.41 5.23 -1.44
N ALA A 230 16.74 6.01 -0.41
CA ALA A 230 18.10 6.07 0.13
C ALA A 230 18.56 4.73 0.75
N ALA A 231 17.62 3.91 1.24
CA ALA A 231 17.89 2.58 1.76
C ALA A 231 18.03 1.50 0.67
N ALA A 232 17.60 1.78 -0.57
CA ALA A 232 17.49 0.81 -1.64
C ALA A 232 18.77 -0.02 -1.91
N PRO A 233 19.98 0.56 -2.01
CA PRO A 233 21.19 -0.23 -2.26
C PRO A 233 21.47 -1.25 -1.15
N ARG A 234 21.23 -0.86 0.11
CA ARG A 234 21.43 -1.72 1.28
C ARG A 234 20.38 -2.83 1.33
N LEU A 235 19.14 -2.54 0.93
CA LEU A 235 18.08 -3.54 0.77
C LEU A 235 18.40 -4.54 -0.34
N THR A 236 18.99 -4.09 -1.45
CA THR A 236 19.49 -4.98 -2.53
C THR A 236 20.57 -5.93 -1.99
N LEU A 237 21.55 -5.41 -1.23
CA LEU A 237 22.59 -6.24 -0.62
C LEU A 237 22.01 -7.25 0.38
N LEU A 238 21.06 -6.83 1.22
CA LEU A 238 20.38 -7.73 2.17
C LEU A 238 19.66 -8.88 1.46
N ARG A 239 19.06 -8.62 0.29
CA ARG A 239 18.42 -9.64 -0.55
C ARG A 239 19.40 -10.65 -1.15
N MET A 240 20.68 -10.32 -1.25
CA MET A 240 21.73 -11.26 -1.69
C MET A 240 22.21 -12.20 -0.56
N GLY A 241 21.75 -11.98 0.67
CA GLY A 241 22.10 -12.76 1.86
C GLY A 241 22.57 -11.88 3.00
N GLU A 242 22.20 -12.25 4.23
CA GLU A 242 22.53 -11.50 5.44
C GLU A 242 24.06 -11.42 5.66
N ASP A 243 24.76 -12.55 5.55
CA ASP A 243 26.23 -12.61 5.74
C ASP A 243 26.98 -11.78 4.70
N ARG A 244 26.51 -11.79 3.45
CA ARG A 244 27.09 -10.97 2.37
C ARG A 244 26.87 -9.49 2.66
N ALA A 245 25.65 -9.09 3.03
CA ALA A 245 25.36 -7.70 3.36
C ALA A 245 26.23 -7.19 4.52
N GLN A 246 26.40 -8.00 5.57
CA GLN A 246 27.28 -7.67 6.69
C GLN A 246 28.75 -7.54 6.25
N SER A 247 29.23 -8.42 5.38
CA SER A 247 30.60 -8.35 4.81
C SER A 247 30.83 -7.09 3.97
N PHE A 248 29.79 -6.58 3.30
CA PHE A 248 29.81 -5.28 2.59
C PHE A 248 29.59 -4.06 3.51
N GLY A 249 29.62 -4.25 4.83
CA GLY A 249 29.51 -3.17 5.82
C GLY A 249 28.09 -2.70 6.11
N VAL A 250 27.06 -3.45 5.71
CA VAL A 250 25.67 -3.12 6.02
C VAL A 250 25.34 -3.55 7.46
N ASP A 251 24.98 -2.59 8.30
CA ASP A 251 24.36 -2.87 9.60
C ASP A 251 22.92 -3.35 9.39
N VAL A 252 22.75 -4.67 9.32
CA VAL A 252 21.46 -5.33 9.05
C VAL A 252 20.43 -5.04 10.14
N LYS A 253 20.85 -4.98 11.41
CA LYS A 253 19.95 -4.70 12.53
C LYS A 253 19.37 -3.31 12.42
N ARG A 254 20.22 -2.32 12.14
CA ARG A 254 19.81 -0.94 11.93
C ARG A 254 18.95 -0.79 10.68
N LEU A 255 19.30 -1.45 9.58
CA LEU A 255 18.51 -1.43 8.34
C LEU A 255 17.10 -1.98 8.58
N ARG A 256 16.98 -3.16 9.21
CA ARG A 256 15.68 -3.77 9.55
C ARG A 256 14.83 -2.85 10.43
N PHE A 257 15.43 -2.24 11.45
CA PHE A 257 14.72 -1.32 12.35
C PHE A 257 14.12 -0.11 11.61
N PHE A 258 14.93 0.60 10.83
CA PHE A 258 14.44 1.77 10.10
C PHE A 258 13.46 1.38 8.99
N SER A 259 13.62 0.22 8.36
CA SER A 259 12.62 -0.28 7.41
C SER A 259 11.29 -0.59 8.08
N LEU A 260 11.29 -1.28 9.23
CA LEU A 260 10.07 -1.54 9.98
C LEU A 260 9.39 -0.24 10.43
N LEU A 261 10.15 0.78 10.80
CA LEU A 261 9.60 2.11 11.11
C LEU A 261 8.91 2.75 9.89
N ARG A 262 9.54 2.72 8.70
CA ARG A 262 8.94 3.25 7.46
C ARG A 262 7.70 2.47 7.06
N ILE A 263 7.78 1.13 7.11
CA ILE A 263 6.65 0.24 6.84
C ILE A 263 5.49 0.55 7.79
N SER A 264 5.77 0.72 9.09
CA SER A 264 4.78 1.09 10.11
C SER A 264 4.09 2.40 9.74
N LEU A 265 4.85 3.47 9.50
CA LEU A 265 4.29 4.78 9.17
C LEU A 265 3.43 4.75 7.91
N LEU A 266 3.91 4.11 6.84
CA LEU A 266 3.18 4.02 5.56
C LEU A 266 1.89 3.19 5.71
N SER A 267 2.00 1.98 6.27
CA SER A 267 0.87 1.04 6.35
C SER A 267 -0.15 1.43 7.42
N ALA A 268 0.29 1.85 8.61
CA ALA A 268 -0.60 2.28 9.69
C ALA A 268 -1.42 3.50 9.27
N THR A 269 -0.80 4.51 8.66
CA THR A 269 -1.51 5.72 8.20
C THR A 269 -2.51 5.40 7.11
N ALA A 270 -2.11 4.61 6.11
CA ALA A 270 -2.99 4.19 5.04
C ALA A 270 -4.21 3.41 5.57
N VAL A 271 -3.97 2.37 6.37
CA VAL A 271 -5.04 1.51 6.91
C VAL A 271 -5.94 2.27 7.88
N ALA A 272 -5.41 3.19 8.68
CA ALA A 272 -6.21 4.01 9.59
C ALA A 272 -7.25 4.86 8.86
N PHE A 273 -6.93 5.36 7.65
CA PHE A 273 -7.79 6.27 6.92
C PHE A 273 -8.79 5.58 6.01
N VAL A 274 -8.37 4.51 5.33
CA VAL A 274 -9.23 3.81 4.38
C VAL A 274 -9.68 2.43 4.88
N GLY A 275 -9.30 2.00 6.09
CA GLY A 275 -9.58 0.66 6.58
C GLY A 275 -8.66 -0.39 5.96
N THR A 276 -9.00 -1.66 6.17
CA THR A 276 -8.12 -2.77 5.75
C THR A 276 -8.22 -3.05 4.26
N ILE A 277 -7.11 -2.87 3.55
CA ILE A 277 -6.96 -3.19 2.13
C ILE A 277 -5.85 -4.23 1.97
N GLY A 278 -6.23 -5.41 1.48
CA GLY A 278 -5.32 -6.53 1.26
C GLY A 278 -4.65 -6.49 -0.11
N PHE A 279 -3.71 -7.42 -0.32
CA PHE A 279 -3.07 -7.76 -1.60
C PHE A 279 -2.22 -6.68 -2.29
N ILE A 280 -2.46 -5.38 -2.11
CA ILE A 280 -1.66 -4.31 -2.74
C ILE A 280 -0.18 -4.42 -2.37
N GLY A 281 0.13 -4.59 -1.08
CA GLY A 281 1.49 -4.78 -0.56
C GLY A 281 2.13 -6.12 -0.92
N LEU A 282 1.42 -7.03 -1.58
CA LEU A 282 1.90 -8.33 -1.99
C LEU A 282 2.09 -8.39 -3.51
N VAL A 283 1.03 -8.05 -4.25
CA VAL A 283 0.95 -8.09 -5.71
C VAL A 283 1.76 -6.97 -6.34
N GLY A 284 1.71 -5.76 -5.78
CA GLY A 284 2.42 -4.60 -6.32
C GLY A 284 3.94 -4.81 -6.46
N PRO A 285 4.65 -5.17 -5.37
CA PRO A 285 6.08 -5.48 -5.43
C PRO A 285 6.41 -6.67 -6.34
N HIS A 286 5.50 -7.64 -6.42
CA HIS A 286 5.71 -8.82 -7.26
C HIS A 286 5.64 -8.47 -8.75
N ILE A 287 4.63 -7.71 -9.18
CA ILE A 287 4.54 -7.21 -10.56
C ILE A 287 5.72 -6.31 -10.88
N ALA A 288 6.08 -5.39 -9.97
CA ALA A 288 7.25 -4.52 -10.15
C ALA A 288 8.53 -5.32 -10.38
N ARG A 289 8.76 -6.37 -9.59
CA ARG A 289 9.90 -7.28 -9.74
C ARG A 289 9.95 -7.97 -11.10
N ILE A 290 8.79 -8.34 -11.67
CA ILE A 290 8.72 -8.92 -13.02
C ILE A 290 9.10 -7.87 -14.08
N LEU A 291 8.72 -6.61 -13.88
CA LEU A 291 8.97 -5.53 -14.84
C LEU A 291 10.42 -5.04 -14.82
N VAL A 292 10.99 -4.78 -13.63
CA VAL A 292 12.28 -4.09 -13.50
C VAL A 292 13.40 -4.96 -12.88
N GLY A 293 13.08 -6.14 -12.34
CA GLY A 293 14.03 -7.05 -11.69
C GLY A 293 14.17 -6.83 -10.17
N GLU A 294 15.21 -7.41 -9.57
CA GLU A 294 15.43 -7.44 -8.10
C GLU A 294 16.19 -6.22 -7.55
N ASP A 295 16.68 -5.31 -8.40
CA ASP A 295 17.40 -4.12 -7.95
C ASP A 295 16.43 -3.14 -7.29
N GLN A 296 16.55 -2.98 -5.97
CA GLN A 296 15.64 -2.17 -5.17
C GLN A 296 15.60 -0.70 -5.59
N ARG A 297 16.65 -0.20 -6.25
CA ARG A 297 16.66 1.18 -6.78
C ARG A 297 15.55 1.43 -7.80
N PHE A 298 15.19 0.40 -8.56
CA PHE A 298 14.10 0.45 -9.53
C PHE A 298 12.85 -0.25 -9.01
N LEU A 299 12.99 -1.32 -8.22
CA LEU A 299 11.86 -2.08 -7.69
C LEU A 299 11.02 -1.22 -6.74
N LEU A 300 11.61 -0.45 -5.83
CA LEU A 300 10.84 0.39 -4.90
C LEU A 300 9.96 1.43 -5.62
N PRO A 301 10.47 2.28 -6.53
CA PRO A 301 9.62 3.22 -7.26
C PRO A 301 8.63 2.52 -8.19
N ALA A 302 9.02 1.43 -8.86
CA ALA A 302 8.09 0.65 -9.69
C ALA A 302 6.96 0.05 -8.82
N SER A 303 7.28 -0.46 -7.63
CA SER A 303 6.31 -1.02 -6.69
C SER A 303 5.32 0.04 -6.22
N ALA A 304 5.79 1.22 -5.87
CA ALA A 304 4.94 2.35 -5.50
C ALA A 304 3.95 2.70 -6.63
N LEU A 305 4.44 2.84 -7.87
CA LEU A 305 3.61 3.16 -9.03
C LEU A 305 2.60 2.05 -9.38
N VAL A 306 3.03 0.78 -9.36
CA VAL A 306 2.15 -0.35 -9.60
C VAL A 306 1.08 -0.44 -8.53
N GLY A 307 1.43 -0.22 -7.26
CA GLY A 307 0.48 -0.21 -6.16
C GLY A 307 -0.58 0.88 -6.31
N ALA A 308 -0.14 2.09 -6.64
CA ALA A 308 -1.02 3.22 -6.95
C ALA A 308 -1.96 2.91 -8.12
N LEU A 309 -1.42 2.32 -9.19
CA LEU A 309 -2.20 1.93 -10.38
C LEU A 309 -3.23 0.86 -10.03
N LEU A 310 -2.84 -0.22 -9.33
CA LEU A 310 -3.74 -1.29 -8.92
C LEU A 310 -4.90 -0.75 -8.07
N LEU A 311 -4.61 0.14 -7.12
CA LEU A 311 -5.65 0.67 -6.25
C LEU A 311 -6.54 1.70 -6.96
N SER A 312 -5.99 2.51 -7.87
CA SER A 312 -6.78 3.41 -8.73
C SER A 312 -7.71 2.63 -9.68
N LEU A 313 -7.23 1.55 -10.30
CA LEU A 313 -8.07 0.65 -11.10
C LEU A 313 -9.15 -0.03 -10.25
N SER A 314 -8.83 -0.38 -9.00
CA SER A 314 -9.81 -0.95 -8.06
C SER A 314 -10.86 0.09 -7.64
N SER A 315 -10.48 1.36 -7.49
CA SER A 315 -11.40 2.49 -7.24
C SER A 315 -12.36 2.71 -8.41
N ILE A 316 -11.87 2.62 -9.66
CA ILE A 316 -12.73 2.68 -10.85
C ILE A 316 -13.71 1.51 -10.85
N ALA A 317 -13.20 0.28 -10.71
CA ALA A 317 -14.02 -0.92 -10.73
C ALA A 317 -15.08 -0.91 -9.62
N SER A 318 -14.76 -0.37 -8.44
CA SER A 318 -15.70 -0.32 -7.32
C SER A 318 -16.95 0.53 -7.59
N LYS A 319 -16.86 1.51 -8.50
CA LYS A 319 -17.99 2.35 -8.94
C LYS A 319 -18.73 1.75 -10.14
N LEU A 320 -18.11 0.84 -10.89
CA LEU A 320 -18.66 0.26 -12.11
C LEU A 320 -19.35 -1.09 -11.88
N ILE A 321 -18.92 -1.88 -10.90
CA ILE A 321 -19.47 -3.23 -10.63
C ILE A 321 -20.98 -3.17 -10.32
N MET A 322 -21.41 -2.20 -9.52
CA MET A 322 -22.80 -2.06 -9.11
C MET A 322 -23.25 -0.60 -9.26
N PRO A 323 -23.89 -0.23 -10.39
CA PRO A 323 -24.34 1.14 -10.62
C PRO A 323 -25.20 1.67 -9.46
N GLY A 324 -24.86 2.86 -8.95
CA GLY A 324 -25.54 3.49 -7.82
C GLY A 324 -24.99 3.12 -6.43
N VAL A 325 -24.10 2.13 -6.31
CA VAL A 325 -23.47 1.75 -5.05
C VAL A 325 -21.95 1.68 -5.21
N ILE A 326 -21.21 2.38 -4.36
CA ILE A 326 -19.76 2.29 -4.34
C ILE A 326 -19.37 1.07 -3.51
N VAL A 327 -18.91 0.02 -4.18
CA VAL A 327 -18.44 -1.20 -3.52
C VAL A 327 -17.17 -0.87 -2.69
N PRO A 328 -17.02 -1.41 -1.47
CA PRO A 328 -15.76 -1.30 -0.74
C PRO A 328 -14.57 -1.81 -1.56
N VAL A 329 -13.54 -0.98 -1.69
CA VAL A 329 -12.38 -1.27 -2.55
C VAL A 329 -11.61 -2.49 -2.05
N GLY A 330 -11.65 -2.82 -0.75
CA GLY A 330 -11.03 -4.05 -0.24
C GLY A 330 -11.62 -5.31 -0.86
N ILE A 331 -12.93 -5.36 -1.12
CA ILE A 331 -13.58 -6.47 -1.85
C ILE A 331 -13.01 -6.58 -3.27
N VAL A 332 -12.95 -5.46 -3.99
CA VAL A 332 -12.46 -5.43 -5.37
C VAL A 332 -11.00 -5.87 -5.44
N THR A 333 -10.15 -5.36 -4.55
CA THR A 333 -8.74 -5.74 -4.49
C THR A 333 -8.53 -7.20 -4.13
N ALA A 334 -9.39 -7.82 -3.32
CA ALA A 334 -9.32 -9.25 -3.03
C ALA A 334 -9.75 -10.10 -4.25
N LEU A 335 -10.87 -9.74 -4.90
CA LEU A 335 -11.38 -10.44 -6.07
C LEU A 335 -10.40 -10.41 -7.26
N VAL A 336 -9.67 -9.31 -7.44
CA VAL A 336 -8.67 -9.16 -8.50
C VAL A 336 -7.30 -9.66 -8.05
N GLY A 337 -6.90 -9.33 -6.82
CA GLY A 337 -5.58 -9.60 -6.27
C GLY A 337 -5.31 -11.09 -6.05
N VAL A 338 -6.29 -11.85 -5.56
CA VAL A 338 -6.12 -13.30 -5.32
C VAL A 338 -5.84 -14.06 -6.61
N PRO A 339 -6.67 -13.98 -7.68
CA PRO A 339 -6.39 -14.68 -8.92
C PRO A 339 -5.06 -14.26 -9.56
N ILE A 340 -4.76 -12.96 -9.59
CA ILE A 340 -3.48 -12.46 -10.10
C ILE A 340 -2.32 -13.06 -9.32
N PHE A 341 -2.37 -13.00 -7.99
CA PHE A 341 -1.30 -13.55 -7.16
C PHE A 341 -1.09 -15.04 -7.39
N VAL A 342 -2.18 -15.82 -7.43
CA VAL A 342 -2.14 -17.26 -7.71
C VAL A 342 -1.50 -17.53 -9.07
N LEU A 343 -1.95 -16.87 -10.13
CA LEU A 343 -1.39 -17.02 -11.48
C LEU A 343 0.10 -16.69 -11.54
N LEU A 344 0.52 -15.63 -10.83
CA LEU A 344 1.92 -15.20 -10.79
C LEU A 344 2.82 -16.22 -10.05
N VAL A 345 2.34 -16.81 -8.95
CA VAL A 345 3.06 -17.87 -8.22
C VAL A 345 3.21 -19.12 -9.08
N PHE A 346 2.14 -19.60 -9.71
CA PHE A 346 2.17 -20.82 -10.52
C PHE A 346 3.02 -20.69 -11.79
N LYS A 347 3.06 -19.51 -12.41
CA LYS A 347 3.88 -19.28 -13.61
C LYS A 347 5.39 -19.36 -13.32
N ARG A 348 5.81 -19.05 -12.09
CA ARG A 348 7.22 -19.04 -11.68
C ARG A 348 7.72 -20.41 -11.21
N GLY A 349 6.84 -21.27 -10.70
CA GLY A 349 7.16 -22.67 -10.38
C GLY A 349 7.58 -23.53 -11.57
N ARG A 350 7.44 -23.02 -12.80
CA ARG A 350 7.90 -23.65 -14.06
C ARG A 350 9.34 -23.27 -14.48
N GLN A 351 10.05 -22.43 -13.72
CA GLN A 351 11.40 -21.94 -14.04
C GLN A 351 12.45 -22.25 -12.96
N LEU A 352 12.14 -23.14 -12.01
CA LEU A 352 13.10 -23.75 -11.07
C LEU A 352 13.36 -25.20 -11.51
#